data_AF-A0AAD5N3R2-F1
#
_entry.id   AF-A0AAD5N3R2-F1
#
_cell.length_a   1.000
_cell.length_b   1.000
_cell.length_c   1.000
_cell.angle_alpha   90.00
_cell.angle_beta   90.00
_cell.angle_gamma   90.00
#
_symmetry.space_group_name_H-M   'P 1'
#
loop_
_entity.id
_entity.type
_entity.pdbx_description
1 polymer ?
#
loop_
_entity_poly.entity_id
_entity_poly.type
_entity_poly.pdbx_seq_one_letter_code
_entity_poly.pdbx_strand_id
1 'polypeptide(L)'
;MASYISGFIASLRFAKDFAIATGAYLFASKTHKAMPTLTPLDSVSRLSPLVIRVLGQNPGPFTLQGTNTYLVGAGKRKILIDTGEPNVQQFIDLLKSTLAKEESEIDSIIITHWHNDHVGGIPNVLKEVVGREVPIYKIQRGTGEDPSQFHYVQDGHEVCVDGATLR
;
A
#
# COMPACT_ATOMS: atom_id res chain seq x y z
N MET A 1 48.57 -0.72 -5.21
CA MET A 1 48.07 -1.77 -6.13
C MET A 1 47.10 -2.75 -5.45
N ALA A 2 47.26 -3.09 -4.17
CA ALA A 2 46.36 -4.02 -3.44
C ALA A 2 44.91 -3.52 -3.21
N SER A 3 44.69 -2.20 -3.04
CA SER A 3 43.35 -1.62 -2.79
C SER A 3 42.43 -1.63 -4.01
N TYR A 4 43.00 -1.50 -5.22
CA TYR A 4 42.26 -1.53 -6.49
C TYR A 4 41.74 -2.94 -6.81
N ILE A 5 42.53 -3.98 -6.53
CA ILE A 5 42.17 -5.38 -6.73
C ILE A 5 41.04 -5.79 -5.78
N SER A 6 41.09 -5.29 -4.54
CA SER A 6 40.02 -5.46 -3.53
C SER A 6 38.68 -4.86 -3.98
N GLY A 7 38.68 -3.63 -4.51
CA GLY A 7 37.47 -2.97 -5.00
C GLY A 7 36.83 -3.66 -6.21
N PHE A 8 37.67 -4.16 -7.14
CA PHE A 8 37.21 -4.88 -8.32
C PHE A 8 36.60 -6.25 -7.98
N ILE A 9 37.20 -7.00 -7.05
CA ILE A 9 36.65 -8.27 -6.58
C ILE A 9 35.34 -8.07 -5.80
N ALA A 10 35.24 -6.99 -5.02
CA ALA A 10 34.01 -6.62 -4.32
C ALA A 10 32.88 -6.23 -5.29
N SER A 11 33.17 -5.46 -6.35
CA SER A 11 32.15 -5.10 -7.35
C SER A 11 31.67 -6.30 -8.16
N LEU A 12 32.56 -7.25 -8.47
CA LEU A 12 32.22 -8.51 -9.13
C LEU A 12 31.32 -9.40 -8.26
N ARG A 13 31.61 -9.48 -6.95
CA ARG A 13 30.74 -10.19 -6.00
C ARG A 13 29.37 -9.52 -5.91
N PHE A 14 29.33 -8.19 -5.78
CA PHE A 14 28.06 -7.45 -5.74
C PHE A 14 27.23 -7.65 -7.02
N ALA A 15 27.86 -7.59 -8.19
CA ALA A 15 27.18 -7.83 -9.47
C ALA A 15 26.66 -9.28 -9.58
N LYS A 16 27.45 -10.25 -9.11
CA LYS A 16 27.04 -11.66 -9.07
C LYS A 16 25.86 -11.87 -8.11
N ASP A 17 25.94 -11.33 -6.90
CA ASP A 17 24.89 -11.48 -5.89
C ASP A 17 23.61 -10.77 -6.32
N PHE A 18 23.71 -9.59 -6.93
CA PHE A 18 22.58 -8.87 -7.53
C PHE A 18 21.96 -9.65 -8.70
N ALA A 19 22.78 -10.25 -9.57
CA ALA A 19 22.28 -11.07 -10.67
C ALA A 19 21.60 -12.36 -10.18
N ILE A 20 22.15 -13.02 -9.16
CA ILE A 20 21.54 -14.18 -8.50
C ILE A 20 20.22 -13.77 -7.85
N ALA A 21 20.17 -12.67 -7.12
CA ALA A 21 18.96 -12.17 -6.48
C ALA A 21 17.89 -11.80 -7.50
N THR A 22 18.26 -11.11 -8.58
CA THR A 22 17.34 -10.75 -9.68
C THR A 22 16.83 -12.00 -10.39
N GLY A 23 17.72 -12.96 -10.68
CA GLY A 23 17.35 -14.24 -11.28
C GLY A 23 16.41 -15.06 -10.39
N ALA A 24 16.69 -15.12 -9.08
CA ALA A 24 15.83 -15.78 -8.10
C ALA A 24 14.47 -15.09 -7.96
N TYR A 25 14.43 -13.76 -7.95
CA TYR A 25 13.20 -12.97 -7.94
C TYR A 25 12.36 -13.21 -9.20
N LEU A 26 12.97 -13.16 -10.39
CA LEU A 26 12.30 -13.41 -11.67
C LEU A 26 11.82 -14.86 -11.80
N PHE A 27 12.57 -15.83 -11.26
CA PHE A 27 12.14 -17.22 -11.21
C PHE A 27 10.96 -17.38 -10.25
N ALA A 28 11.10 -16.95 -8.99
CA ALA A 28 10.06 -17.07 -7.97
C ALA A 28 8.75 -16.38 -8.38
N SER A 29 8.82 -15.16 -8.93
CA SER A 29 7.65 -14.43 -9.44
C SER A 29 6.94 -15.13 -10.60
N LYS A 30 7.66 -15.92 -11.42
CA LYS A 30 7.08 -16.69 -12.54
C LYS A 30 6.63 -18.09 -12.15
N THR A 31 7.26 -18.71 -11.14
CA THR A 31 6.98 -20.11 -10.76
C THR A 31 6.06 -20.28 -9.57
N HIS A 32 5.94 -19.27 -8.69
CA HIS A 32 4.94 -19.31 -7.63
C HIS A 32 3.54 -19.07 -8.22
N LYS A 33 2.87 -20.16 -8.60
CA LYS A 33 1.40 -20.19 -8.58
C LYS A 33 0.94 -19.92 -7.15
N ALA A 34 -0.11 -19.12 -7.03
CA ALA A 34 -0.76 -18.74 -5.77
C ALA A 34 -0.76 -19.90 -4.76
N MET A 35 -0.36 -19.61 -3.52
CA MET A 35 -0.22 -20.60 -2.46
C MET A 35 -1.49 -21.45 -2.34
N PRO A 36 -1.42 -22.78 -2.53
CA PRO A 36 -2.61 -23.62 -2.75
C PRO A 36 -3.49 -23.85 -1.50
N THR A 37 -3.28 -23.10 -0.40
CA THR A 37 -4.03 -23.33 0.85
C THR A 37 -4.31 -22.05 1.64
N LEU A 38 -4.47 -20.91 0.98
CA LEU A 38 -4.98 -19.73 1.66
C LEU A 38 -6.52 -19.73 1.61
N THR A 39 -7.16 -19.39 2.73
CA THR A 39 -8.59 -19.09 2.73
C THR A 39 -8.85 -17.97 1.72
N PRO A 40 -9.75 -18.17 0.74
CA PRO A 40 -10.04 -17.15 -0.25
C PRO A 40 -10.63 -15.92 0.44
N LEU A 41 -10.17 -14.74 0.01
CA LEU A 41 -10.64 -13.46 0.49
C LEU A 41 -11.48 -12.81 -0.61
N ASP A 42 -12.70 -12.40 -0.27
CA ASP A 42 -13.51 -11.58 -1.17
C ASP A 42 -12.81 -10.25 -1.44
N SER A 43 -12.91 -9.78 -2.69
CA SER A 43 -12.31 -8.51 -3.12
C SER A 43 -12.83 -7.31 -2.33
N VAL A 44 -14.07 -7.37 -1.85
CA VAL A 44 -14.67 -6.40 -0.93
C VAL A 44 -15.38 -7.15 0.18
N SER A 45 -15.11 -6.80 1.44
CA SER A 45 -15.75 -7.44 2.58
C SER A 45 -16.00 -6.43 3.71
N ARG A 46 -17.24 -6.38 4.22
CA ARG A 46 -17.57 -5.61 5.42
C ARG A 46 -17.19 -6.42 6.64
N LEU A 47 -16.16 -5.97 7.37
CA LEU A 47 -15.62 -6.65 8.53
C LEU A 47 -16.33 -6.25 9.82
N SER A 48 -16.85 -5.02 9.88
CA SER A 48 -17.64 -4.50 10.99
C SER A 48 -18.59 -3.40 10.52
N PRO A 49 -19.47 -2.86 11.39
CA PRO A 49 -20.26 -1.67 11.05
C PRO A 49 -19.41 -0.46 10.60
N LEU A 50 -18.15 -0.39 11.04
CA LEU A 50 -17.24 0.74 10.80
C LEU A 50 -16.16 0.45 9.76
N VAL A 51 -15.91 -0.81 9.41
CA VAL A 51 -14.74 -1.22 8.61
C VAL A 51 -15.15 -2.04 7.40
N ILE A 52 -14.76 -1.56 6.22
CA ILE A 52 -14.87 -2.29 4.96
C ILE A 52 -13.46 -2.48 4.42
N ARG A 53 -13.11 -3.72 4.10
CA ARG A 53 -11.85 -4.04 3.43
C ARG A 53 -12.07 -4.06 1.92
N VAL A 54 -11.18 -3.41 1.18
CA VAL A 54 -11.04 -3.53 -0.27
C VAL A 54 -9.67 -4.12 -0.55
N LEU A 55 -9.63 -5.26 -1.25
CA LEU A 55 -8.38 -5.94 -1.55
C LEU A 55 -7.71 -5.26 -2.77
N GLY A 56 -6.42 -4.98 -2.68
CA GLY A 56 -5.61 -4.24 -3.66
C GLY A 56 -5.43 -4.92 -5.02
N GLN A 57 -5.95 -6.14 -5.21
CA GLN A 57 -5.89 -6.92 -6.46
C GLN A 57 -4.47 -7.13 -7.00
N ASN A 58 -3.50 -7.18 -6.09
CA ASN A 58 -2.08 -7.36 -6.37
C ASN A 58 -1.51 -8.61 -5.66
N PRO A 59 -2.00 -9.82 -5.97
CA PRO A 59 -1.54 -11.04 -5.31
C PRO A 59 -0.07 -11.33 -5.65
N GLY A 60 0.68 -11.81 -4.67
CA GLY A 60 2.12 -11.99 -4.83
C GLY A 60 2.75 -12.68 -3.61
N PRO A 61 4.03 -13.06 -3.71
CA PRO A 61 4.73 -13.73 -2.61
C PRO A 61 4.82 -12.88 -1.34
N PHE A 62 4.84 -11.55 -1.48
CA PHE A 62 4.93 -10.60 -0.36
C PHE A 62 3.60 -9.94 0.02
N THR A 63 2.61 -9.99 -0.88
CA THR A 63 1.28 -9.39 -0.69
C THR A 63 0.19 -10.44 -0.47
N LEU A 64 0.52 -11.74 -0.55
CA LEU A 64 -0.40 -12.87 -0.42
C LEU A 64 -1.56 -12.78 -1.42
N GLN A 65 -2.81 -12.66 -0.95
CA GLN A 65 -3.97 -12.45 -1.84
C GLN A 65 -4.05 -11.01 -2.38
N GLY A 66 -3.26 -10.07 -1.85
CA GLY A 66 -3.22 -8.66 -2.20
C GLY A 66 -3.13 -7.77 -0.95
N THR A 67 -2.77 -6.50 -1.13
CA THR A 67 -2.77 -5.52 -0.05
C THR A 67 -4.18 -5.38 0.51
N ASN A 68 -4.35 -5.48 1.82
CA ASN A 68 -5.62 -5.13 2.44
C ASN A 68 -5.67 -3.62 2.64
N THR A 69 -6.55 -2.92 1.91
CA THR A 69 -6.88 -1.52 2.22
C THR A 69 -8.21 -1.47 2.97
N TYR A 70 -8.41 -0.42 3.75
CA TYR A 70 -9.58 -0.32 4.63
C TYR A 70 -10.24 1.04 4.53
N LEU A 71 -11.56 1.04 4.38
CA LEU A 71 -12.41 2.21 4.60
C LEU A 71 -12.94 2.15 6.04
N VAL A 72 -12.65 3.18 6.83
CA VAL A 72 -13.00 3.28 8.24
C VAL A 72 -13.92 4.47 8.49
N GLY A 73 -15.04 4.25 9.18
CA GLY A 73 -16.01 5.27 9.59
C GLY A 73 -17.46 4.81 9.44
N ALA A 74 -18.38 5.42 10.18
CA ALA A 74 -19.82 5.15 10.11
C ALA A 74 -20.55 6.06 9.10
N GLY A 75 -20.10 7.32 8.95
CA GLY A 75 -20.79 8.33 8.14
C GLY A 75 -20.36 8.38 6.67
N LYS A 76 -20.72 9.50 6.00
CA LYS A 76 -20.37 9.79 4.60
C LYS A 76 -18.87 9.94 4.40
N ARG A 77 -18.13 10.42 5.41
CA ARG A 77 -16.68 10.61 5.34
C ARG A 77 -15.97 9.39 5.90
N LYS A 78 -15.06 8.79 5.12
CA LYS A 78 -14.26 7.62 5.51
C LYS A 78 -12.77 7.93 5.49
N ILE A 79 -12.03 7.31 6.41
CA ILE A 79 -10.56 7.25 6.36
C ILE A 79 -10.18 6.05 5.49
N LEU A 80 -9.30 6.25 4.49
CA LEU A 80 -8.70 5.15 3.73
C LEU A 80 -7.35 4.78 4.35
N ILE A 81 -7.15 3.51 4.70
CA ILE A 81 -5.85 2.98 5.14
C ILE A 81 -5.20 2.23 3.98
N ASP A 82 -4.00 2.69 3.59
CA ASP A 82 -3.19 2.23 2.47
C ASP A 82 -3.87 2.31 1.08
N THR A 83 -3.06 2.25 0.02
CA THR A 83 -3.54 2.51 -1.36
C THR A 83 -3.17 1.43 -2.38
N GLY A 84 -2.54 0.33 -1.96
CA GLY A 84 -2.15 -0.73 -2.88
C GLY A 84 -0.97 -0.35 -3.77
N GLU A 85 -0.77 -1.16 -4.82
CA GLU A 85 0.25 -0.98 -5.85
C GLU A 85 -0.11 0.09 -6.89
N PRO A 86 0.88 0.65 -7.61
CA PRO A 86 0.62 1.63 -8.66
C PRO A 86 -0.10 1.00 -9.86
N ASN A 87 -1.01 1.75 -10.48
CA ASN A 87 -1.68 1.37 -11.74
C ASN A 87 -2.51 0.08 -11.71
N VAL A 88 -3.04 -0.32 -10.54
CA VAL A 88 -3.98 -1.45 -10.45
C VAL A 88 -5.42 -0.97 -10.67
N GLN A 89 -5.86 -0.90 -11.93
CA GLN A 89 -7.19 -0.36 -12.27
C GLN A 89 -8.35 -1.11 -11.59
N GLN A 90 -8.23 -2.43 -11.45
CA GLN A 90 -9.25 -3.24 -10.81
C GLN A 90 -9.50 -2.82 -9.35
N PHE A 91 -8.44 -2.44 -8.62
CA PHE A 91 -8.57 -1.89 -7.26
C PHE A 91 -9.30 -0.54 -7.27
N ILE A 92 -8.98 0.34 -8.21
CA ILE A 92 -9.63 1.64 -8.35
C ILE A 92 -11.14 1.48 -8.62
N ASP A 93 -11.53 0.57 -9.50
CA ASP A 93 -12.94 0.32 -9.83
C ASP A 93 -13.70 -0.28 -8.64
N LEU A 94 -13.06 -1.19 -7.89
CA LEU A 94 -13.62 -1.73 -6.64
C LEU A 94 -13.78 -0.64 -5.57
N LEU A 95 -12.80 0.25 -5.43
CA LEU A 95 -12.87 1.34 -4.46
C LEU A 95 -13.98 2.34 -4.81
N LYS A 96 -14.09 2.74 -6.08
CA LYS A 96 -15.17 3.61 -6.58
C LYS A 96 -16.55 3.01 -6.35
N SER A 97 -16.75 1.75 -6.74
CA SER A 97 -18.04 1.06 -6.59
C SER A 97 -18.40 0.86 -5.12
N THR A 98 -17.42 0.59 -4.25
CA THR A 98 -17.63 0.47 -2.80
C THR A 98 -18.07 1.81 -2.20
N LEU A 99 -17.36 2.90 -2.51
CA LEU A 99 -17.72 4.24 -2.01
C LEU A 99 -19.11 4.68 -2.50
N ALA A 100 -19.44 4.42 -3.77
CA ALA A 100 -20.75 4.73 -4.33
C ALA A 100 -21.88 3.94 -3.65
N LYS A 101 -21.67 2.63 -3.39
CA LYS A 101 -22.64 1.78 -2.68
C LYS A 101 -22.85 2.24 -1.23
N GLU A 102 -21.81 2.75 -0.60
CA GLU A 102 -21.82 3.27 0.77
C GLU A 102 -22.24 4.73 0.86
N GLU A 103 -22.57 5.37 -0.27
CA GLU A 103 -22.87 6.80 -0.39
C GLU A 103 -21.84 7.69 0.34
N SER A 104 -20.57 7.31 0.22
CA SER A 104 -19.46 7.85 1.00
C SER A 104 -18.31 8.37 0.14
N GLU A 105 -17.44 9.16 0.76
CA GLU A 105 -16.25 9.75 0.17
C GLU A 105 -15.04 9.59 1.10
N ILE A 106 -13.84 9.62 0.51
CA ILE A 106 -12.59 9.61 1.27
C ILE A 106 -12.33 11.01 1.81
N ASP A 107 -12.19 11.10 3.12
CA ASP A 107 -11.87 12.33 3.85
C ASP A 107 -10.35 12.51 4.01
N SER A 108 -9.66 11.42 4.31
CA SER A 108 -8.22 11.38 4.55
C SER A 108 -7.67 10.00 4.22
N ILE A 109 -6.36 9.95 3.98
CA ILE A 109 -5.62 8.71 3.71
C ILE A 109 -4.58 8.53 4.81
N ILE A 110 -4.46 7.32 5.36
CA ILE A 110 -3.38 6.93 6.27
C ILE A 110 -2.50 5.91 5.56
N ILE A 111 -1.21 6.17 5.51
CA ILE A 111 -0.20 5.26 4.99
C ILE A 111 0.52 4.60 6.16
N THR A 112 0.52 3.27 6.19
CA THR A 112 1.15 2.51 7.26
C THR A 112 2.68 2.56 7.18
N HIS A 113 3.25 2.42 5.97
CA HIS A 113 4.70 2.47 5.73
C HIS A 113 5.04 2.71 4.24
N TRP A 114 6.34 2.75 3.93
CA TRP A 114 6.87 3.24 2.65
C TRP A 114 6.88 2.23 1.49
N HIS A 115 6.55 0.95 1.71
CA HIS A 115 6.61 -0.03 0.63
C HIS A 115 5.57 0.27 -0.46
N ASN A 116 5.95 -0.01 -1.71
CA ASN A 116 5.18 0.36 -2.90
C ASN A 116 3.79 -0.28 -2.98
N ASP A 117 3.59 -1.42 -2.34
CA ASP A 117 2.30 -2.09 -2.23
C ASP A 117 1.33 -1.42 -1.25
N HIS A 118 1.78 -0.36 -0.56
CA HIS A 118 0.96 0.49 0.31
C HIS A 118 0.85 1.93 -0.19
N VAL A 119 1.94 2.50 -0.73
CA VAL A 119 1.98 3.89 -1.23
C VAL A 119 1.73 4.05 -2.72
N GLY A 120 1.85 2.97 -3.49
CA GLY A 120 1.93 3.04 -4.95
C GLY A 120 0.65 3.56 -5.61
N GLY A 121 -0.51 3.24 -5.03
CA GLY A 121 -1.80 3.65 -5.57
C GLY A 121 -2.23 5.09 -5.25
N ILE A 122 -1.48 5.84 -4.42
CA ILE A 122 -1.83 7.22 -4.04
C ILE A 122 -2.19 8.10 -5.27
N PRO A 123 -1.39 8.15 -6.36
CA PRO A 123 -1.69 9.01 -7.49
C PRO A 123 -3.02 8.65 -8.18
N ASN A 124 -3.30 7.34 -8.35
CA ASN A 124 -4.53 6.85 -8.96
C ASN A 124 -5.74 7.14 -8.05
N VAL A 125 -5.62 6.90 -6.74
CA VAL A 125 -6.68 7.17 -5.76
C VAL A 125 -7.05 8.65 -5.76
N LEU A 126 -6.05 9.55 -5.65
CA LEU A 126 -6.31 11.00 -5.64
C LEU A 126 -6.97 11.47 -6.94
N LYS A 127 -6.43 11.05 -8.09
CA LYS A 127 -6.88 11.52 -9.40
C LYS A 127 -8.25 10.96 -9.79
N GLU A 128 -8.48 9.67 -9.55
CA GLU A 128 -9.62 8.96 -10.12
C GLU A 128 -10.75 8.73 -9.13
N VAL A 129 -10.47 8.67 -7.83
CA VAL A 129 -11.45 8.33 -6.79
C VAL A 129 -11.85 9.57 -5.99
N VAL A 130 -10.87 10.34 -5.52
CA VAL A 130 -11.10 11.48 -4.63
C VAL A 130 -11.45 12.75 -5.40
N GLY A 131 -10.68 13.08 -6.44
CA GLY A 131 -10.91 14.25 -7.29
C GLY A 131 -10.67 15.61 -6.62
N ARG A 132 -10.14 15.62 -5.40
CA ARG A 132 -9.77 16.81 -4.61
C ARG A 132 -8.58 16.51 -3.71
N GLU A 133 -7.96 17.55 -3.16
CA GLU A 133 -6.94 17.38 -2.14
C GLU A 133 -7.56 16.86 -0.82
N VAL A 134 -6.88 15.88 -0.24
CA VAL A 134 -7.16 15.30 1.07
C VAL A 134 -5.84 15.13 1.81
N PRO A 135 -5.81 15.26 3.14
CA PRO A 135 -4.59 15.00 3.90
C PRO A 135 -4.22 13.51 3.81
N ILE A 136 -2.93 13.27 3.59
CA ILE A 136 -2.32 11.94 3.62
C ILE A 136 -1.39 11.89 4.82
N TYR A 137 -1.76 11.14 5.84
CA TYR A 137 -1.02 11.00 7.09
C TYR A 137 -0.07 9.81 7.06
N LYS A 138 1.12 10.00 7.64
CA LYS A 138 2.12 8.94 7.79
C LYS A 138 3.03 9.25 8.98
N ILE A 139 3.49 8.23 9.72
CA ILE A 139 4.56 8.43 10.70
C ILE A 139 5.91 8.59 9.97
N GLN A 140 6.66 9.64 10.31
CA GLN A 140 7.98 9.87 9.74
C GLN A 140 8.96 8.82 10.27
N ARG A 141 9.59 8.06 9.37
CA ARG A 141 10.60 7.06 9.75
C ARG A 141 11.95 7.50 9.21
N GLY A 142 12.75 8.10 10.09
CA GLY A 142 14.09 8.59 9.76
C GLY A 142 14.08 9.91 9.01
N THR A 143 15.26 10.35 8.55
CA THR A 143 15.49 11.68 7.97
C THR A 143 15.55 11.70 6.44
N GLY A 144 15.43 10.53 5.79
CA GLY A 144 15.58 10.39 4.33
C GLY A 144 14.28 10.51 3.54
N GLU A 145 13.14 10.67 4.20
CA GLU A 145 11.84 10.78 3.54
C GLU A 145 11.55 12.24 3.13
N ASP A 146 10.95 12.44 1.95
CA ASP A 146 10.59 13.78 1.47
C ASP A 146 9.50 14.38 2.37
N PRO A 147 9.75 15.52 3.04
CA PRO A 147 8.80 16.16 3.95
C PRO A 147 7.54 16.68 3.23
N SER A 148 7.58 16.85 1.91
CA SER A 148 6.46 17.36 1.11
C SER A 148 5.47 16.27 0.67
N GLN A 149 5.84 15.00 0.81
CA GLN A 149 5.03 13.89 0.30
C GLN A 149 3.82 13.58 1.19
N PHE A 150 3.93 13.79 2.51
CA PHE A 150 2.93 13.40 3.50
C PHE A 150 2.78 14.46 4.59
N HIS A 151 1.61 14.44 5.23
CA HIS A 151 1.42 15.07 6.53
C HIS A 151 2.02 14.15 7.58
N TYR A 152 3.29 14.40 7.93
CA TYR A 152 3.97 13.57 8.91
C TYR A 152 3.42 13.80 10.32
N VAL A 153 3.02 12.72 10.97
CA VAL A 153 2.41 12.73 12.31
C VAL A 153 3.27 11.98 13.32
N GLN A 154 3.02 12.27 14.60
CA GLN A 154 3.69 11.61 15.73
C GLN A 154 2.76 10.57 16.35
N ASP A 155 3.34 9.70 17.20
CA ASP A 155 2.58 8.77 18.03
C ASP A 155 1.53 9.53 18.86
N GLY A 156 0.31 8.99 18.91
CA GLY A 156 -0.82 9.63 19.59
C GLY A 156 -1.58 10.69 18.77
N HIS A 157 -1.23 10.92 17.50
CA HIS A 157 -2.03 11.78 16.62
C HIS A 157 -3.39 11.16 16.30
N GLU A 158 -4.47 11.93 16.49
CA GLU A 158 -5.82 11.46 16.27
C GLU A 158 -6.37 11.86 14.89
N VAL A 159 -6.87 10.88 14.13
CA VAL A 159 -7.64 11.09 12.90
C VAL A 159 -9.08 10.65 13.15
N CYS A 160 -10.03 11.58 12.96
CA CYS A 160 -11.42 11.40 13.37
C CYS A 160 -12.39 11.55 12.19
N VAL A 161 -13.33 10.62 12.09
CA VAL A 161 -14.53 10.72 11.25
C VAL A 161 -15.74 10.26 12.06
N ASP A 162 -16.95 10.43 11.52
CA ASP A 162 -18.17 10.02 12.20
C ASP A 162 -18.09 8.54 12.60
N GLY A 163 -18.14 8.26 13.90
CA GLY A 163 -18.13 6.90 14.45
C GLY A 163 -16.76 6.22 14.54
N ALA A 164 -15.64 6.89 14.20
CA ALA A 164 -14.30 6.30 14.35
C ALA A 164 -13.22 7.34 14.67
N THR A 165 -12.34 6.99 15.61
CA THR A 165 -11.10 7.70 15.93
C THR A 165 -9.94 6.72 15.85
N LEU A 166 -8.94 7.04 15.03
CA LEU A 166 -7.68 6.30 14.94
C LEU A 166 -6.60 7.11 15.65
N ARG A 167 -5.82 6.47 16.53
CA ARG A 167 -4.77 7.09 17.35
C ARG A 167 -3.57 6.16 17.48
#